data_AF-A0A820ZZ09-F1
#
_entry.id   AF-A0A820ZZ09-F1
#
_cell.length_a   1.000
_cell.length_b   1.000
_cell.length_c   1.000
_cell.angle_alpha   90.00
_cell.angle_beta   90.00
_cell.angle_gamma   90.00
#
_symmetry.space_group_name_H-M   'P 1'
#
loop_
_entity.id
_entity.type
_entity.pdbx_description
1 polymer ?
#
loop_
_entity_poly.entity_id
_entity_poly.type
_entity_poly.pdbx_seq_one_letter_code
_entity_poly.pdbx_strand_id
1 'polypeptide(L)'
;MSQSEQPSSVKGKPMILHEGYIYTVERTTKTKSIFRCKNRDCKARCHTSLSMDAFLSRPTSHCRAPQPDSVPAIQLKNEIKAHAAITDESTS
;
A
#
# COMPACT_ATOMS: atom_id res chain seq x y z
N MET A 1 11.96 12.85 -6.00
CA MET A 1 11.67 12.20 -4.71
C MET A 1 10.41 11.37 -4.92
N SER A 2 10.55 10.06 -5.09
CA SER A 2 9.42 9.19 -5.47
C SER A 2 8.59 8.89 -4.22
N GLN A 3 7.49 9.61 -4.03
CA GLN A 3 6.57 9.41 -2.92
C GLN A 3 5.83 8.08 -3.11
N SER A 4 5.87 7.21 -2.09
CA SER A 4 5.02 6.03 -2.01
C SER A 4 3.66 6.42 -1.48
N GLU A 5 2.60 6.09 -2.21
CA GLU A 5 1.24 6.31 -1.75
C GLU A 5 0.75 5.07 -0.98
N GLN A 6 0.16 5.30 0.20
CA GLN A 6 -0.36 4.24 1.08
C GLN A 6 -1.88 4.10 0.94
N PRO A 7 -2.37 3.12 0.18
CA PRO A 7 -3.79 2.81 0.17
C PRO A 7 -4.22 1.88 1.32
N SER A 8 -5.30 2.22 2.01
CA SER A 8 -5.96 1.33 2.97
C SER A 8 -6.95 0.39 2.25
N SER A 9 -6.82 -0.93 2.44
CA SER A 9 -7.77 -1.89 1.87
C SER A 9 -9.15 -1.81 2.53
N VAL A 10 -10.21 -2.16 1.78
CA VAL A 10 -11.61 -2.27 2.27
C VAL A 10 -11.79 -3.22 3.46
N LYS A 11 -10.84 -4.15 3.65
CA LYS A 11 -10.85 -5.11 4.77
C LYS A 11 -9.96 -4.68 5.95
N GLY A 12 -9.59 -3.39 6.02
CA GLY A 12 -8.73 -2.83 7.08
C GLY A 12 -7.27 -3.27 7.03
N LYS A 13 -6.85 -4.04 6.02
CA LYS A 13 -5.46 -4.48 5.87
C LYS A 13 -4.62 -3.38 5.22
N PRO A 14 -3.46 -3.03 5.77
CA PRO A 14 -2.57 -2.04 5.16
C PRO A 14 -2.00 -2.57 3.85
N MET A 15 -2.03 -1.72 2.82
CA MET A 15 -1.52 -2.01 1.48
C MET A 15 -0.65 -0.84 1.01
N ILE A 16 0.28 -1.12 0.10
CA ILE A 16 1.17 -0.12 -0.47
C ILE A 16 1.07 -0.19 -1.98
N LEU A 17 1.00 0.97 -2.62
CA LEU A 17 1.10 1.09 -4.05
C LEU A 17 2.45 1.72 -4.41
N HIS A 18 3.19 1.05 -5.29
CA HIS A 18 4.47 1.57 -5.77
C HIS A 18 4.74 1.13 -7.19
N GLU A 19 5.08 2.08 -8.07
CA GLU A 19 5.43 1.84 -9.48
C GLU A 19 4.38 1.01 -10.25
N GLY A 20 3.09 1.18 -9.93
CA GLY A 20 2.01 0.42 -10.57
C GLY A 20 1.86 -1.03 -10.07
N TYR A 21 2.54 -1.37 -8.97
CA TYR A 21 2.39 -2.65 -8.27
C TYR A 21 1.74 -2.47 -6.92
N ILE A 22 0.97 -3.48 -6.55
CA ILE A 22 0.22 -3.51 -5.30
C ILE A 22 0.88 -4.51 -4.36
N TYR A 23 1.20 -4.04 -3.16
CA TYR A 23 1.77 -4.86 -2.11
C TYR A 23 0.81 -4.95 -0.92
N THR A 24 0.74 -6.13 -0.32
CA THR A 24 -0.01 -6.43 0.89
C THR A 24 0.95 -6.73 2.03
N VAL A 25 0.59 -6.35 3.25
CA VAL A 25 1.40 -6.69 4.43
C VAL A 25 1.56 -8.20 4.54
N GLU A 26 2.81 -8.67 4.54
CA GLU A 26 3.17 -10.06 4.79
C GLU A 26 3.49 -10.24 6.28
N ARG A 27 4.30 -9.34 6.84
CA ARG A 27 4.73 -9.39 8.23
C ARG A 27 5.09 -8.01 8.75
N THR A 28 4.68 -7.68 9.97
CA THR A 28 5.19 -6.50 10.67
C THR A 28 6.11 -6.95 11.80
N THR A 29 7.32 -6.41 11.86
CA THR A 29 8.26 -6.59 12.97
C THR A 29 8.21 -5.37 13.87
N LYS A 30 8.99 -5.36 14.97
CA LYS A 30 9.13 -4.19 15.85
C LYS A 30 9.88 -3.01 15.20
N THR A 31 10.47 -3.20 14.03
CA THR A 31 11.33 -2.20 13.39
C THR A 31 10.88 -1.84 11.97
N LYS A 32 10.21 -2.76 11.27
CA LYS A 32 9.80 -2.56 9.89
C LYS A 32 8.56 -3.39 9.53
N SER A 33 7.85 -2.94 8.51
CA SER A 33 6.81 -3.71 7.88
C SER A 33 7.32 -4.29 6.56
N ILE A 34 7.09 -5.60 6.38
CA ILE A 34 7.47 -6.36 5.20
C ILE A 34 6.19 -6.58 4.40
N PHE A 35 6.25 -6.14 3.15
CA PHE A 35 5.16 -6.17 2.20
C PHE A 35 5.54 -7.08 1.05
N ARG A 36 4.57 -7.87 0.58
CA ARG A 36 4.72 -8.76 -0.58
C ARG A 36 3.74 -8.36 -1.66
N CYS A 37 4.14 -8.50 -2.91
CA CYS A 37 3.24 -8.31 -4.05
C CYS A 37 1.96 -9.14 -3.87
N LYS A 38 0.80 -8.53 -4.17
CA LYS A 38 -0.52 -9.18 -4.05
C LYS A 38 -0.63 -10.46 -4.89
N ASN A 39 0.11 -10.55 -6.00
CA ASN A 39 0.08 -11.70 -6.88
C ASN A 39 0.90 -12.87 -6.32
N ARG A 40 0.30 -14.07 -6.22
CA ARG A 40 0.93 -15.24 -5.59
C ARG A 40 2.19 -15.72 -6.32
N ASP A 41 2.21 -15.62 -7.64
CA ASP A 41 3.34 -16.00 -8.50
C ASP A 41 4.50 -14.99 -8.43
N CYS A 42 4.23 -13.79 -7.92
CA CYS A 42 5.26 -12.78 -7.75
C CYS A 42 5.91 -12.90 -6.36
N LYS A 43 7.24 -12.94 -6.34
CA LYS A 43 8.05 -12.99 -5.11
C LYS A 43 8.61 -11.62 -4.71
N ALA A 44 8.18 -10.55 -5.39
CA ALA A 44 8.60 -9.20 -5.07
C ALA A 44 8.14 -8.80 -3.65
N ARG A 45 9.06 -8.20 -2.92
CA ARG A 45 8.90 -7.70 -1.56
C ARG A 45 9.42 -6.27 -1.44
N CYS A 46 8.83 -5.51 -0.52
CA CYS A 46 9.34 -4.22 -0.11
C CYS A 46 9.33 -4.11 1.42
N HIS A 47 10.23 -3.29 1.94
CA HIS A 47 10.34 -3.02 3.36
C HIS A 47 10.06 -1.55 3.61
N THR A 48 9.19 -1.27 4.56
CA THR A 48 8.86 0.08 5.00
C THR A 48 9.07 0.25 6.49
N SER A 49 9.20 1.50 6.92
CA SER A 49 9.15 1.86 8.34
C SER A 49 7.80 1.43 8.95
N LEU A 50 7.72 1.37 10.28
CA LEU A 50 6.45 1.08 10.98
C LEU A 50 5.34 2.08 10.63
N SER A 51 5.70 3.35 10.45
CA SER A 51 4.79 4.41 10.00
C SER A 51 4.44 4.32 8.52
N MET A 52 5.03 3.35 7.79
CA MET A 52 4.89 3.11 6.35
C MET A 52 5.26 4.29 5.44
N ASP A 53 5.74 5.40 6.02
CA ASP A 53 6.06 6.67 5.36
C ASP A 53 7.19 6.56 4.32
N ALA A 54 8.19 5.73 4.62
CA ALA A 54 9.34 5.55 3.76
C ALA A 54 9.67 4.08 3.51
N PHE A 55 10.16 3.78 2.30
CA PHE A 55 10.82 2.51 2.01
C PHE A 55 12.21 2.48 2.65
N LEU A 56 12.45 1.50 3.49
CA LEU A 56 13.76 1.26 4.10
C LEU A 56 14.75 0.64 3.11
N SER A 57 14.24 0.05 2.02
CA SER A 57 15.05 -0.57 0.99
C SER A 57 14.33 -0.55 -0.36
N ARG A 58 15.11 -0.52 -1.44
CA ARG A 58 14.56 -0.58 -2.80
C ARG A 58 13.70 -1.86 -2.97
N PRO A 59 12.46 -1.74 -3.49
CA PRO A 59 11.62 -2.89 -3.75
C PRO A 59 12.30 -3.91 -4.67
N THR A 60 12.03 -5.20 -4.45
CA THR A 60 12.57 -6.26 -5.32
C THR A 60 11.86 -6.25 -6.68
N SER A 61 12.58 -6.69 -7.70
CA SER A 61 12.08 -6.74 -9.08
C SER A 61 10.86 -7.67 -9.19
N HIS A 62 9.91 -7.28 -10.04
CA HIS A 62 8.74 -8.09 -10.37
C HIS A 62 8.99 -8.91 -11.63
N CYS A 63 8.56 -10.16 -11.63
CA CYS A 63 8.61 -11.02 -12.82
C CYS A 63 7.46 -10.74 -13.81
N ARG A 64 6.85 -9.55 -13.76
CA ARG A 64 5.62 -9.22 -14.50
C ARG A 64 5.55 -7.73 -14.78
N ALA A 65 4.71 -7.35 -15.75
CA ALA A 65 4.41 -5.95 -16.05
C ALA A 65 3.60 -5.27 -14.92
N PRO A 66 3.77 -3.95 -14.75
CA PRO A 66 2.95 -3.15 -13.82
C PRO A 66 1.49 -3.17 -14.26
N GLN A 67 0.57 -2.95 -13.32
CA GLN A 67 -0.88 -2.87 -13.57
C GLN A 67 -1.34 -1.45 -13.26
N PRO A 68 -1.03 -0.47 -14.14
CA PRO A 68 -1.40 0.92 -13.92
C PRO A 68 -2.93 1.11 -13.84
N ASP A 69 -3.71 0.22 -14.45
CA ASP A 69 -5.18 0.29 -14.41
C ASP A 69 -5.77 0.06 -13.01
N SER A 70 -5.07 -0.73 -12.17
CA SER A 70 -5.52 -1.01 -10.80
C SER A 70 -5.11 0.09 -9.80
N VAL A 71 -4.22 0.99 -10.19
CA VAL A 71 -3.75 2.14 -9.39
C VAL A 71 -4.88 3.13 -9.08
N PRO A 72 -5.57 3.72 -10.08
CA PRO A 72 -6.60 4.74 -9.82
C PRO A 72 -7.78 4.15 -9.05
N ALA A 73 -8.15 2.89 -9.31
CA ALA A 73 -9.22 2.21 -8.58
C ALA A 73 -8.91 2.04 -7.08
N ILE A 74 -7.63 2.01 -6.70
CA ILE A 74 -7.20 1.88 -5.31
C ILE A 74 -7.05 3.26 -4.66
N GLN A 75 -6.50 4.25 -5.38
CA GLN A 75 -6.43 5.64 -4.90
C GLN A 75 -7.83 6.22 -4.66
N LEU A 76 -8.75 6.08 -5.63
CA LEU A 76 -10.12 6.54 -5.52
C LEU A 76 -10.84 5.91 -4.31
N LYS A 77 -10.62 4.62 -4.06
CA LYS A 77 -11.17 3.95 -2.87
C LYS A 77 -10.58 4.49 -1.56
N ASN A 78 -9.30 4.87 -1.57
CA ASN A 78 -8.64 5.46 -0.42
C ASN A 78 -9.18 6.88 -0.14
N GLU A 79 -9.38 7.69 -1.18
CA GLU A 79 -9.96 9.03 -1.08
C GLU A 79 -11.39 8.98 -0.52
N ILE A 80 -12.23 8.07 -1.03
CA ILE A 80 -13.59 7.88 -0.52
C ILE A 80 -13.56 7.50 0.97
N LYS A 81 -12.63 6.62 1.37
CA LYS A 81 -12.49 6.19 2.77
C LYS A 81 -11.94 7.29 3.68
N ALA A 82 -10.96 8.06 3.20
CA ALA A 82 -10.41 9.20 3.93
C ALA A 82 -11.47 10.28 4.14
N HIS A 83 -12.28 10.57 3.11
CA HIS A 83 -13.39 11.50 3.22
C HIS A 83 -14.48 11.00 4.19
N ALA A 84 -14.81 9.70 4.17
CA ALA A 84 -15.79 9.12 5.08
C ALA A 84 -15.35 9.14 6.56
N ALA A 85 -14.04 9.03 6.85
CA ALA A 85 -13.52 9.11 8.21
C ALA A 85 -13.59 10.53 8.80
N ILE A 86 -13.67 11.58 7.95
CA ILE A 86 -13.74 12.98 8.38
C ILE A 86 -15.19 13.38 8.73
N THR A 87 -16.18 12.70 8.15
CA THR A 87 -17.60 13.06 8.31
C THR A 87 -18.29 12.49 9.57
N ASP A 88 -17.59 11.77 10.45
CA ASP A 88 -18.16 11.21 11.68
C ASP A 88 -18.11 12.17 12.90
N GLU A 89 -17.45 13.34 12.78
CA GLU A 89 -17.29 14.32 13.88
C GLU A 89 -18.06 15.63 13.65
N SER A 90 -19.33 15.56 13.23
CA SER A 90 -20.22 16.73 13.21
C SER A 90 -21.69 16.35 13.37
N THR A 91 -22.03 15.72 14.50
CA THR A 91 -23.38 15.82 15.07
C THR A 91 -23.25 15.76 16.59
N SER A 92 -22.94 16.91 17.19
CA SER A 92 -23.22 17.18 18.61
C SER A 92 -24.63 17.73 18.76
#